data_AF-A0A2V1D498-F1
#
_entry.id   AF-A0A2V1D498-F1
#
_cell.length_a   1.000
_cell.length_b   1.000
_cell.length_c   1.000
_cell.angle_alpha   90.00
_cell.angle_beta   90.00
_cell.angle_gamma   90.00
#
_symmetry.space_group_name_H-M   'P 1'
#
loop_
_entity.id
_entity.type
_entity.pdbx_description
1 polymer ?
#
loop_
_entity_poly.entity_id
_entity_poly.type
_entity_poly.pdbx_seq_one_letter_code
_entity_poly.pdbx_strand_id
1 'polypeptide(L)'
;MEVFMRNLPLDLTDHGLQNHLTPMVKGLHIKDWSCQKVRKKPFRSVTFLLLEDGQRFLQRYGQEVIPSGMFCKSQDKTLMMILGKPVYCTLSKKPPDPFLLKCLVKSAQDRRKTKEPLLPSENAKVLFGAKSLLCGLDEYVDNELSYSPQIEWLFVTGTAKFVKKALVVDYEDKHGRKRVEIPFCI
;
A
#
# COMPACT_ATOMS: atom_id res chain seq x y z
N MET A 1 6.63 16.25 -9.94
CA MET A 1 8.05 16.69 -9.97
C MET A 1 8.95 15.49 -9.80
N GLU A 2 10.12 15.44 -10.45
CA GLU A 2 11.07 14.33 -10.31
C GLU A 2 12.41 14.83 -9.76
N VAL A 3 12.93 14.16 -8.73
CA VAL A 3 14.22 14.43 -8.10
C VAL A 3 15.16 13.27 -8.39
N PHE A 4 16.38 13.59 -8.82
CA PHE A 4 17.42 12.65 -9.15
C PHE A 4 18.42 12.50 -8.00
N MET A 5 18.62 11.29 -7.53
CA MET A 5 19.54 10.92 -6.46
C MET A 5 20.77 10.23 -7.04
N ARG A 6 21.96 10.72 -6.68
CA ARG A 6 23.26 10.19 -7.09
C ARG A 6 24.04 9.65 -5.91
N ASN A 7 25.06 8.83 -6.20
CA ASN A 7 25.94 8.21 -5.22
C ASN A 7 25.24 7.22 -4.27
N LEU A 8 24.26 6.48 -4.81
CA LEU A 8 23.59 5.42 -4.07
C LEU A 8 24.44 4.14 -4.04
N PRO A 9 24.44 3.38 -2.94
CA PRO A 9 25.07 2.07 -2.89
C PRO A 9 24.47 1.12 -3.94
N LEU A 10 25.31 0.38 -4.66
CA LEU A 10 24.86 -0.57 -5.70
C LEU A 10 24.02 -1.70 -5.11
N ASP A 11 24.33 -2.13 -3.90
CA ASP A 11 23.66 -3.22 -3.19
C ASP A 11 22.34 -2.79 -2.55
N LEU A 12 22.02 -1.49 -2.58
CA LEU A 12 20.78 -0.99 -2.00
C LEU A 12 19.60 -1.51 -2.82
N THR A 13 18.66 -2.21 -2.19
CA THR A 13 17.42 -2.65 -2.86
C THR A 13 16.41 -1.50 -2.99
N ASP A 14 15.35 -1.71 -3.75
CA ASP A 14 14.30 -0.68 -3.94
C ASP A 14 13.56 -0.46 -2.62
N HIS A 15 13.19 -1.58 -1.99
CA HIS A 15 12.60 -1.61 -0.66
C HIS A 15 13.54 -1.00 0.41
N GLY A 16 14.84 -1.31 0.37
CA GLY A 16 15.81 -0.74 1.32
C GLY A 16 15.88 0.79 1.23
N LEU A 17 15.96 1.33 0.01
CA LEU A 17 15.93 2.78 -0.17
C LEU A 17 14.58 3.38 0.26
N GLN A 18 13.47 2.72 -0.08
CA GLN A 18 12.15 3.17 0.32
C GLN A 18 12.03 3.24 1.85
N ASN A 19 12.58 2.27 2.57
CA ASN A 19 12.60 2.26 4.04
C ASN A 19 13.43 3.41 4.62
N HIS A 20 14.55 3.77 3.99
CA HIS A 20 15.36 4.91 4.42
C HIS A 20 14.69 6.26 4.11
N LEU A 21 14.03 6.38 2.95
CA LEU A 21 13.35 7.61 2.55
C LEU A 21 12.02 7.81 3.30
N THR A 22 11.31 6.74 3.65
CA THR A 22 10.02 6.81 4.34
C THR A 22 10.04 7.71 5.59
N PRO A 23 10.97 7.58 6.56
CA PRO A 23 11.01 8.47 7.72
C PRO A 23 11.31 9.92 7.34
N MET A 24 12.20 10.15 6.37
CA MET A 24 12.58 11.50 5.90
C MET A 24 11.39 12.21 5.25
N VAL A 25 10.68 11.50 4.39
CA VAL A 25 9.53 12.00 3.63
C VAL A 25 8.32 12.20 4.55
N LYS A 26 8.11 11.31 5.53
CA LYS A 26 7.11 11.49 6.59
C LYS A 26 7.37 12.75 7.43
N GLY A 27 8.63 13.03 7.78
CA GLY A 27 9.00 14.24 8.52
C GLY A 27 8.67 15.54 7.78
N LEU A 28 8.65 15.50 6.44
CA LEU A 28 8.27 16.63 5.58
C LEU A 28 6.77 16.69 5.26
N HIS A 29 5.95 15.81 5.85
CA HIS A 29 4.51 15.67 5.59
C HIS A 29 4.15 15.35 4.13
N ILE A 30 5.10 14.79 3.38
CA ILE A 30 4.89 14.39 1.98
C ILE A 30 4.20 13.02 1.97
N LYS A 31 3.07 12.92 1.30
CA LYS A 31 2.23 11.70 1.28
C LYS A 31 2.35 10.93 -0.03
N ASP A 32 2.57 11.63 -1.13
CA ASP A 32 2.32 11.12 -2.48
C ASP A 32 3.63 11.14 -3.27
N TRP A 33 4.41 10.08 -3.09
CA TRP A 33 5.72 9.92 -3.71
C TRP A 33 5.96 8.47 -4.14
N SER A 34 6.85 8.29 -5.11
CA SER A 34 7.31 6.97 -5.56
C SER A 34 8.80 7.03 -5.90
N CYS A 35 9.49 5.92 -5.69
CA CYS A 35 10.89 5.77 -6.07
C CYS A 35 10.99 4.76 -7.22
N GLN A 36 11.61 5.16 -8.33
CA GLN A 36 11.84 4.27 -9.46
C GLN A 36 13.30 3.86 -9.52
N LYS A 37 13.54 2.57 -9.76
CA LYS A 37 14.88 2.03 -9.98
C LYS A 37 15.18 1.91 -11.45
N VAL A 38 16.33 2.43 -11.86
CA VAL A 38 16.98 2.03 -13.11
C VAL A 38 17.93 0.88 -12.78
N ARG A 39 17.69 -0.30 -13.35
CA ARG A 39 18.50 -1.51 -13.09
C ARG A 39 19.99 -1.23 -13.33
N LYS A 40 20.84 -1.72 -12.41
CA LYS A 40 22.31 -1.67 -12.47
C LYS A 40 22.96 -0.27 -12.51
N LYS A 41 22.25 0.78 -12.08
CA LYS A 41 22.82 2.14 -12.04
C LYS A 41 22.85 2.70 -10.60
N PRO A 42 23.93 3.42 -10.21
CA PRO A 42 24.08 4.01 -8.87
C PRO A 42 23.27 5.30 -8.69
N PHE A 43 22.19 5.45 -9.47
CA PHE A 43 21.29 6.59 -9.40
C PHE A 43 19.85 6.12 -9.44
N ARG A 44 18.97 6.92 -8.84
CA ARG A 44 17.53 6.68 -8.82
C ARG A 44 16.77 7.98 -8.90
N SER A 45 15.53 7.89 -9.33
CA SER A 45 14.62 9.04 -9.31
C SER A 45 13.50 8.83 -8.31
N VAL A 46 13.15 9.93 -7.64
CA VAL A 46 11.98 10.05 -6.78
C VAL A 46 10.99 10.97 -7.46
N THR A 47 9.80 10.47 -7.69
CA THR A 47 8.72 11.24 -8.30
C THR A 47 7.72 11.62 -7.21
N PHE A 48 7.49 12.92 -7.10
CA PHE A 48 6.50 13.53 -6.22
C PHE A 48 5.27 13.93 -7.04
N LEU A 49 4.09 13.68 -6.49
CA LEU A 49 2.83 14.09 -7.12
C LEU A 49 2.72 15.63 -7.16
N LEU A 50 2.94 16.29 -6.03
CA LEU A 50 2.91 17.74 -5.92
C LEU A 50 4.29 18.35 -6.16
N LEU A 51 4.32 19.51 -6.81
CA LEU A 51 5.56 20.27 -7.04
C LEU A 51 6.16 20.76 -5.73
N GLU A 52 5.32 21.28 -4.84
CA GLU A 52 5.70 21.81 -3.53
C GLU A 52 6.38 20.77 -2.64
N ASP A 53 5.92 19.51 -2.71
CA ASP A 53 6.51 18.39 -1.96
C ASP A 53 7.95 18.13 -2.41
N GLY A 54 8.18 18.12 -3.73
CA GLY A 54 9.53 17.94 -4.28
C GLY A 54 10.45 19.12 -3.97
N GLN A 55 9.93 20.35 -3.95
CA GLN A 55 10.71 21.53 -3.55
C GLN A 55 11.09 21.47 -2.07
N ARG A 56 10.16 21.15 -1.17
CA ARG A 56 10.45 20.97 0.27
C ARG A 56 11.50 19.88 0.50
N PHE A 57 11.41 18.78 -0.24
CA PHE A 57 12.42 17.72 -0.19
C PHE A 57 13.81 18.23 -0.62
N LEU A 58 13.90 18.97 -1.72
CA LEU A 58 15.16 19.56 -2.18
C LEU A 58 15.69 20.66 -1.25
N GLN A 59 14.85 21.46 -0.62
CA GLN A 59 15.29 22.46 0.35
C GLN A 59 15.94 21.80 1.58
N ARG A 60 15.46 20.62 1.99
CA ARG A 60 15.98 19.93 3.17
C ARG A 60 17.16 19.01 2.88
N TYR A 61 17.12 18.32 1.74
CA TYR A 61 18.04 17.23 1.39
C TYR A 61 18.72 17.41 0.03
N GLY A 62 18.46 18.53 -0.65
CA GLY A 62 19.11 18.88 -1.90
C GLY A 62 20.59 19.14 -1.71
N GLN A 63 21.31 19.01 -2.81
CA GLN A 63 22.70 19.41 -2.91
C GLN A 63 22.76 20.95 -2.96
N GLU A 64 23.43 21.55 -1.97
CA GLU A 64 23.80 22.96 -2.01
C GLU A 64 25.19 23.08 -2.63
N VAL A 65 25.27 23.79 -3.76
CA VAL A 65 26.55 24.16 -4.37
C VAL A 65 26.99 25.45 -3.71
N ILE A 66 27.96 25.38 -2.80
CA ILE A 66 28.56 26.58 -2.20
C ILE A 66 29.59 27.11 -3.21
N PRO A 67 29.43 28.32 -3.77
CA PRO A 67 30.43 28.91 -4.64
C PRO A 67 31.67 29.24 -3.80
N SER A 68 32.71 28.41 -3.93
CA SER A 68 34.02 28.66 -3.33
C SER A 68 34.83 29.55 -4.28
N GLY A 69 35.49 30.57 -3.73
CA GLY A 69 36.30 31.53 -4.51
C GLY A 69 37.40 30.88 -5.37
N MET A 70 37.93 31.67 -6.32
CA MET A 70 38.77 31.36 -7.51
C MET A 70 39.76 30.16 -7.50
N PHE A 71 40.11 29.56 -6.37
CA PHE A 71 41.15 28.53 -6.27
C PHE A 71 40.75 27.26 -5.51
N CYS A 72 39.48 27.06 -5.16
CA CYS A 72 39.02 25.84 -4.47
C CYS A 72 37.83 25.20 -5.19
N LYS A 73 37.85 23.87 -5.35
CA LYS A 73 36.77 23.09 -5.96
C LYS A 73 35.45 23.36 -5.20
N SER A 74 34.36 23.58 -5.93
CA SER A 74 33.01 23.72 -5.34
C SER A 74 32.72 22.52 -4.44
N GLN A 75 32.47 22.78 -3.15
CA GLN A 75 32.10 21.72 -2.22
C GLN A 75 30.60 21.50 -2.28
N ASP A 76 30.22 20.31 -2.72
CA ASP A 76 28.83 19.86 -2.74
C ASP A 76 28.44 19.41 -1.34
N LYS A 77 27.70 20.25 -0.59
CA LYS A 77 27.19 19.88 0.72
C LYS A 77 25.88 19.13 0.55
N THR A 78 25.81 17.91 1.07
CA THR A 78 24.56 17.16 1.20
C THR A 78 24.29 16.84 2.66
N LEU A 79 23.02 16.99 3.06
CA LEU A 79 22.55 16.63 4.40
C LEU A 79 22.00 15.20 4.44
N MET A 80 21.93 14.50 3.30
CA MET A 80 21.39 13.15 3.21
C MET A 80 22.51 12.11 3.22
N MET A 81 22.47 11.25 4.23
CA MET A 81 23.34 10.08 4.36
C MET A 81 22.50 8.81 4.29
N ILE A 82 22.83 7.89 3.39
CA ILE A 82 22.20 6.58 3.29
C ILE A 82 23.28 5.51 3.42
N LEU A 83 23.17 4.66 4.43
CA LEU A 83 24.17 3.62 4.75
C LEU A 83 25.61 4.17 4.85
N GLY A 84 25.77 5.34 5.48
CA GLY A 84 27.07 5.99 5.63
C GLY A 84 27.63 6.64 4.34
N LYS A 85 26.90 6.62 3.22
CA LYS A 85 27.29 7.31 1.98
C LYS A 85 26.51 8.63 1.80
N PRO A 86 27.18 9.73 1.42
CA PRO A 86 26.51 10.98 1.09
C PRO A 86 25.74 10.83 -0.21
N VAL A 87 24.43 11.08 -0.19
CA VAL A 87 23.56 11.00 -1.36
C VAL A 87 23.25 12.41 -1.85
N TYR A 88 23.46 12.64 -3.14
CA TYR A 88 23.24 13.97 -3.74
C TYR A 88 21.90 14.01 -4.45
N CYS A 89 21.01 14.89 -4.00
CA CYS A 89 19.68 15.07 -4.58
C CYS A 89 19.64 16.33 -5.45
N THR A 90 19.22 16.19 -6.70
CA THR A 90 19.14 17.29 -7.69
C THR A 90 17.83 17.22 -8.44
N LEU A 91 17.35 18.34 -8.98
CA LEU A 91 16.17 18.34 -9.84
C LEU A 91 16.45 17.56 -11.13
N SER A 92 15.53 16.65 -11.50
CA SER A 92 15.63 15.95 -12.79
C SER A 92 15.42 16.93 -13.94
N LYS A 93 16.27 16.85 -14.97
CA LYS A 93 16.08 17.60 -16.22
C LYS A 93 15.01 16.96 -17.12
N LYS A 94 14.58 15.73 -16.80
CA LYS A 94 13.60 14.99 -17.57
C LYS A 94 12.20 15.23 -17.00
N PRO A 95 11.15 15.24 -17.85
CA PRO A 95 9.79 15.24 -17.35
C PRO A 95 9.52 13.92 -16.60
N PRO A 96 8.74 13.94 -15.51
CA PRO A 96 8.34 12.73 -14.82
C PRO A 96 7.53 11.82 -15.74
N ASP A 97 7.64 10.50 -15.54
CA ASP A 97 6.87 9.51 -16.30
C ASP A 97 5.35 9.77 -16.17
N PRO A 98 4.63 10.00 -17.28
CA PRO A 98 3.20 10.29 -17.25
C PRO A 98 2.37 9.11 -16.69
N PHE A 99 2.82 7.86 -16.87
CA PHE A 99 2.13 6.70 -16.32
C PHE A 99 2.27 6.66 -14.80
N LEU A 100 3.48 6.87 -14.30
CA LEU A 100 3.75 6.95 -12.87
C LEU A 100 2.94 8.05 -12.18
N LEU A 101 2.80 9.23 -12.82
CA LEU A 101 1.95 10.30 -12.31
C LEU A 101 0.47 9.88 -12.22
N LYS A 102 -0.06 9.20 -13.25
CA LYS A 102 -1.44 8.65 -13.21
C LYS A 102 -1.61 7.65 -12.06
N CYS A 103 -0.64 6.77 -11.83
CA CYS A 103 -0.66 5.84 -10.69
C CYS A 103 -0.66 6.57 -9.35
N LEU A 104 0.16 7.62 -9.19
CA LEU A 104 0.19 8.44 -7.98
C LEU A 104 -1.13 9.19 -7.75
N VAL A 105 -1.73 9.77 -8.79
CA VAL A 105 -3.05 10.42 -8.71
C VAL A 105 -4.11 9.42 -8.25
N LYS A 106 -4.16 8.23 -8.87
CA LYS A 106 -5.11 7.18 -8.50
C LYS A 106 -4.93 6.76 -7.03
N SER A 107 -3.69 6.51 -6.61
CA SER A 107 -3.37 6.15 -5.22
C SER A 107 -3.75 7.25 -4.21
N ALA A 108 -3.62 8.52 -4.58
CA ALA A 108 -4.05 9.64 -3.75
C ALA A 108 -5.58 9.72 -3.65
N GLN A 109 -6.30 9.51 -4.76
CA GLN A 109 -7.77 9.46 -4.80
C GLN A 109 -8.32 8.29 -3.97
N ASP A 110 -7.76 7.09 -4.09
CA ASP A 110 -8.18 5.91 -3.33
C ASP A 110 -8.04 6.13 -1.82
N ARG A 111 -6.97 6.81 -1.39
CA ARG A 111 -6.78 7.23 0.00
C ARG A 111 -7.80 8.27 0.48
N ARG A 112 -8.25 9.17 -0.40
CA ARG A 112 -9.31 10.14 -0.06
C ARG A 112 -10.66 9.44 0.09
N LYS A 113 -11.01 8.55 -0.82
CA LYS A 113 -12.23 7.71 -0.74
C LYS A 113 -12.29 6.86 0.53
N THR A 114 -11.14 6.39 0.99
CA THR A 114 -11.04 5.61 2.25
C THR A 114 -11.12 6.49 3.50
N LYS A 115 -10.82 7.80 3.39
CA LYS A 115 -10.79 8.76 4.50
C LYS A 115 -12.05 9.62 4.62
N GLU A 116 -12.91 9.67 3.60
CA GLU A 116 -14.24 10.23 3.77
C GLU A 116 -14.95 9.45 4.90
N PRO A 117 -15.48 10.14 5.92
CA PRO A 117 -16.38 9.52 6.87
C PRO A 117 -17.45 8.82 6.05
N LEU A 118 -17.64 7.53 6.32
CA LEU A 118 -18.69 6.73 5.73
C LEU A 118 -20.04 7.40 6.08
N LEU A 119 -20.49 8.37 5.29
CA LEU A 119 -21.91 8.48 4.96
C LEU A 119 -22.33 7.07 4.59
N PRO A 120 -23.44 6.54 5.12
CA PRO A 120 -23.79 5.12 5.01
C PRO A 120 -23.80 4.76 3.53
N SER A 121 -22.68 4.18 3.11
CA SER A 121 -22.42 3.78 1.75
C SER A 121 -23.44 2.69 1.47
N GLU A 122 -23.96 2.68 0.25
CA GLU A 122 -24.74 1.58 -0.32
C GLU A 122 -24.03 0.21 -0.17
N ASN A 123 -22.75 0.17 0.25
CA ASN A 123 -22.06 -0.98 0.83
C ASN A 123 -22.32 -1.15 2.34
N ALA A 124 -23.59 -1.19 2.75
CA ALA A 124 -23.89 -1.91 3.98
C ALA A 124 -23.31 -3.32 3.78
N LYS A 125 -22.34 -3.75 4.61
CA LYS A 125 -21.93 -5.15 4.62
C LYS A 125 -23.21 -5.94 4.85
N VAL A 126 -23.74 -6.56 3.79
CA VAL A 126 -25.03 -7.23 3.85
C VAL A 126 -24.86 -8.38 4.82
N LEU A 127 -25.39 -8.18 6.02
CA LEU A 127 -25.38 -9.14 7.11
C LEU A 127 -26.70 -9.88 6.99
N PHE A 128 -26.60 -11.18 6.80
CA PHE A 128 -27.76 -12.05 6.78
C PHE A 128 -27.93 -12.63 8.18
N GLY A 129 -29.16 -12.60 8.72
CA GLY A 129 -29.50 -13.40 9.89
C GLY A 129 -29.40 -14.88 9.52
N ALA A 130 -28.58 -15.64 10.24
CA ALA A 130 -28.40 -17.07 10.03
C ALA A 130 -29.08 -17.84 11.17
N LYS A 131 -29.78 -18.92 10.83
CA LYS A 131 -30.49 -19.79 11.81
C LYS A 131 -29.73 -21.08 12.10
N SER A 132 -29.10 -21.66 11.10
CA SER A 132 -28.33 -22.89 11.21
C SER A 132 -27.23 -22.95 10.15
N LEU A 133 -26.28 -23.87 10.36
CA LEU A 133 -25.27 -24.27 9.39
C LEU A 133 -25.34 -25.79 9.23
N LEU A 134 -25.40 -26.23 7.98
CA LEU A 134 -25.45 -27.64 7.60
C LEU A 134 -24.16 -27.99 6.84
N CYS A 135 -23.58 -29.13 7.15
CA CYS A 135 -22.48 -29.73 6.39
C CYS A 135 -22.91 -31.15 6.00
N GLY A 136 -22.73 -31.50 4.74
CA GLY A 136 -23.32 -32.70 4.15
C GLY A 136 -22.74 -32.98 2.78
N LEU A 137 -23.30 -33.99 2.13
CA LEU A 137 -22.92 -34.45 0.80
C LEU A 137 -24.10 -34.34 -0.14
N ASP A 138 -23.82 -34.14 -1.42
CA ASP A 138 -24.83 -34.29 -2.46
C ASP A 138 -24.87 -35.77 -2.86
N GLU A 139 -26.04 -36.38 -2.71
CA GLU A 139 -26.28 -37.80 -2.98
C GLU A 139 -27.37 -37.94 -4.05
N TYR A 140 -27.30 -39.00 -4.86
CA TYR A 140 -28.35 -39.32 -5.83
C TYR A 140 -29.39 -40.22 -5.16
N VAL A 141 -30.58 -39.66 -4.92
CA VAL A 141 -31.74 -40.40 -4.41
C VAL A 141 -32.78 -40.40 -5.52
N ASP A 142 -33.27 -41.58 -5.91
CA ASP A 142 -34.26 -41.75 -7.00
C ASP A 142 -33.86 -41.06 -8.33
N ASN A 143 -32.58 -41.16 -8.71
CA ASN A 143 -31.98 -40.47 -9.87
C ASN A 143 -31.98 -38.92 -9.82
N GLU A 144 -32.33 -38.31 -8.68
CA GLU A 144 -32.23 -36.88 -8.47
C GLU A 144 -31.10 -36.52 -7.50
N LEU A 145 -30.32 -35.50 -7.85
CA LEU A 145 -29.26 -34.98 -6.99
C LEU A 145 -29.90 -34.23 -5.80
N SER A 146 -29.77 -34.77 -4.61
CA SER A 146 -30.33 -34.25 -3.37
C SER A 146 -29.23 -34.00 -2.34
N TYR A 147 -29.29 -32.85 -1.66
CA TYR A 147 -28.38 -32.55 -0.56
C TYR A 147 -28.79 -33.31 0.70
N SER A 148 -27.87 -34.11 1.24
CA SER A 148 -28.04 -34.91 2.46
C SER A 148 -27.19 -34.33 3.60
N PRO A 149 -27.81 -33.69 4.61
CA PRO A 149 -27.06 -33.10 5.73
C PRO A 149 -26.52 -34.19 6.66
N GLN A 150 -25.21 -34.19 6.89
CA GLN A 150 -24.57 -35.11 7.84
C GLN A 150 -24.40 -34.48 9.23
N ILE A 151 -24.16 -33.17 9.27
CA ILE A 151 -23.95 -32.41 10.49
C ILE A 151 -24.79 -31.14 10.43
N GLU A 152 -25.48 -30.86 11.54
CA GLU A 152 -26.26 -29.65 11.72
C GLU A 152 -25.83 -28.90 12.99
N TRP A 153 -25.56 -27.61 12.83
CA TRP A 153 -25.35 -26.68 13.92
C TRP A 153 -26.50 -25.68 13.99
N LEU A 154 -27.30 -25.77 15.04
CA LEU A 154 -28.38 -24.83 15.34
C LEU A 154 -27.85 -23.63 16.14
N PHE A 155 -28.26 -22.43 15.73
CA PHE A 155 -27.81 -21.19 16.34
C PHE A 155 -28.88 -20.62 17.28
N VAL A 156 -28.46 -20.07 18.43
CA VAL A 156 -29.31 -19.18 19.23
C VAL A 156 -29.41 -17.82 18.54
N THR A 157 -28.29 -17.34 18.00
CA THR A 157 -28.19 -16.14 17.17
C THR A 157 -27.01 -16.31 16.23
N GLY A 158 -27.22 -16.04 14.93
CA GLY A 158 -26.19 -16.17 13.91
C GLY A 158 -26.23 -15.03 12.91
N THR A 159 -25.06 -14.64 12.43
CA THR A 159 -24.90 -13.68 11.32
C THR A 159 -23.94 -14.23 10.28
N ALA A 160 -24.29 -14.07 9.01
CA ALA A 160 -23.48 -14.49 7.88
C ALA A 160 -23.13 -13.27 7.01
N LYS A 161 -21.87 -13.23 6.55
CA LYS A 161 -21.38 -12.19 5.64
C LYS A 161 -20.44 -12.77 4.60
N PHE A 162 -20.59 -12.30 3.36
CA PHE A 162 -19.70 -12.63 2.27
C PHE A 162 -18.52 -11.66 2.26
N VAL A 163 -17.30 -12.19 2.29
CA VAL A 163 -16.06 -11.43 2.11
C VAL A 163 -15.34 -11.91 0.85
N LYS A 164 -14.31 -11.19 0.40
CA LYS A 164 -13.66 -11.42 -0.91
C LYS A 164 -13.25 -12.88 -1.20
N LYS A 165 -12.96 -13.69 -0.19
CA LYS A 165 -12.43 -15.06 -0.35
C LYS A 165 -13.17 -16.12 0.49
N ALA A 166 -14.22 -15.74 1.20
CA ALA A 166 -14.89 -16.65 2.12
C ALA A 166 -16.30 -16.19 2.47
N LEU A 167 -17.14 -17.12 2.90
CA LEU A 167 -18.31 -16.87 3.71
C LEU A 167 -17.91 -16.95 5.19
N VAL A 168 -18.18 -15.89 5.95
CA VAL A 168 -17.92 -15.85 7.40
C VAL A 168 -19.25 -15.93 8.13
N VAL A 169 -19.38 -16.92 9.00
CA VAL A 169 -20.55 -17.12 9.86
C VAL A 169 -20.12 -16.98 11.32
N ASP A 170 -20.66 -15.96 11.99
CA ASP A 170 -20.48 -15.70 13.41
C ASP A 170 -21.77 -16.14 14.12
N TYR A 171 -21.71 -17.12 15.03
CA TYR A 171 -22.89 -17.66 15.72
C TYR A 171 -22.65 -17.98 17.19
N GLU A 172 -23.74 -18.07 17.95
CA GLU A 172 -23.73 -18.45 19.37
C GLU A 172 -24.51 -19.76 19.56
N ASP A 173 -23.89 -20.71 20.25
CA ASP A 173 -24.48 -21.98 20.67
C ASP A 173 -24.40 -22.18 22.20
N LYS A 174 -24.84 -23.34 22.69
CA LYS A 174 -24.82 -23.67 24.13
C LYS A 174 -23.41 -23.68 24.75
N HIS A 175 -22.37 -23.73 23.93
CA HIS A 175 -20.96 -23.78 24.33
C HIS A 175 -20.25 -22.43 24.08
N GLY A 176 -21.00 -21.38 23.70
CA GLY A 176 -20.52 -20.02 23.54
C GLY A 176 -20.48 -19.56 22.08
N ARG A 177 -19.72 -18.48 21.84
CA ARG A 177 -19.61 -17.86 20.52
C ARG A 177 -18.55 -18.55 19.68
N LYS A 178 -18.93 -18.86 18.44
CA LYS A 178 -18.09 -19.52 17.44
C LYS A 178 -18.10 -18.71 16.15
N ARG A 179 -17.01 -18.85 15.40
CA ARG A 179 -16.85 -18.27 14.07
C ARG A 179 -16.36 -19.35 13.13
N VAL A 180 -17.03 -19.47 11.99
CA VAL A 180 -16.67 -20.40 10.91
C VAL A 180 -16.37 -19.59 9.67
N GLU A 181 -15.25 -19.91 9.02
CA GLU A 181 -14.86 -19.32 7.74
C GLU A 181 -14.83 -20.42 6.68
N ILE A 182 -15.69 -20.27 5.67
CA ILE A 182 -15.80 -21.20 4.56
C ILE A 182 -15.14 -20.53 3.35
N PRO A 183 -13.92 -20.92 2.98
CA PRO A 183 -13.24 -20.33 1.83
C PRO A 183 -13.97 -20.68 0.54
N PHE A 184 -13.99 -19.76 -0.41
CA PHE A 184 -14.45 -20.08 -1.76
C PHE A 184 -13.35 -20.86 -2.48
N CYS A 185 -13.69 -22.02 -3.03
CA CYS A 185 -12.83 -22.70 -3.98
C CYS A 185 -12.89 -21.92 -5.30
N ILE A 186 -11.90 -21.06 -5.53
CA ILE A 186 -11.71 -20.29 -6.77
C ILE A 186 -10.47 -20.81 -7.48
#